data_AF-A0A9Q0JD15-F1
#
_entry.id   AF-A0A9Q0JD15-F1
#
_cell.length_a   1.000
_cell.length_b   1.000
_cell.length_c   1.000
_cell.angle_alpha   90.00
_cell.angle_beta   90.00
_cell.angle_gamma   90.00
#
_symmetry.space_group_name_H-M   'P 1'
#
loop_
_entity.id
_entity.type
_entity.pdbx_description
1 polymer ?
#
loop_
_entity_poly.entity_id
_entity_poly.type
_entity_poly.pdbx_seq_one_letter_code
_entity_poly.pdbx_strand_id
1 'polypeptide(L)'
;MEGDTFSGLGNGTQIDGKILQTFQKNFVQVQNILDQNRLLINEINQNHESKIPDNLSRNVGLIRELNNNIRRVVDLYADLSSSFT
;
A
#
# COMPACT_ATOMS: atom_id res chain seq x y z
N MET A 1 -5.51 -54.55 -10.23
CA MET A 1 -4.60 -53.80 -11.10
C MET A 1 -4.66 -52.37 -10.59
N GLU A 2 -3.53 -51.90 -10.06
CA GLU A 2 -3.32 -50.55 -9.57
C GLU A 2 -3.62 -49.53 -10.68
N GLY A 3 -4.12 -48.36 -10.28
CA GLY A 3 -4.47 -47.25 -11.17
C GLY A 3 -4.47 -45.95 -10.38
N ASP A 4 -3.36 -45.70 -9.70
CA ASP A 4 -2.95 -44.44 -9.11
C ASP A 4 -2.99 -43.32 -10.16
N THR A 5 -4.01 -42.46 -10.18
CA THR A 5 -3.94 -41.17 -10.91
C THR A 5 -5.03 -40.21 -10.43
N PHE A 6 -4.88 -39.58 -9.27
CA PHE A 6 -5.37 -38.18 -9.10
C PHE A 6 -4.71 -37.44 -7.93
N SER A 7 -3.39 -37.42 -7.90
CA SER A 7 -2.61 -36.63 -6.92
C SER A 7 -1.87 -35.50 -7.65
N GLY A 8 -2.57 -34.66 -8.42
CA GLY A 8 -1.94 -33.67 -9.31
C GLY A 8 -2.48 -32.23 -9.27
N LEU A 9 -3.64 -31.96 -8.67
CA LEU A 9 -4.29 -30.63 -8.71
C LEU A 9 -4.07 -29.76 -7.46
N GLY A 10 -3.14 -30.15 -6.58
CA GLY A 10 -2.97 -29.50 -5.26
C GLY A 10 -2.17 -28.20 -5.24
N ASN A 11 -1.35 -27.92 -6.27
CA ASN A 11 -0.36 -26.83 -6.18
C ASN A 11 -0.79 -25.52 -6.87
N GLY A 12 -1.40 -25.56 -8.06
CA GLY A 12 -1.78 -24.35 -8.80
C GLY A 12 -2.79 -23.49 -8.04
N THR A 13 -3.88 -24.12 -7.58
CA THR A 13 -4.97 -23.46 -6.84
C THR A 13 -4.52 -22.85 -5.50
N GLN A 14 -3.52 -23.47 -4.84
CA GLN A 14 -2.93 -22.93 -3.61
C GLN A 14 -1.99 -21.76 -3.86
N ILE A 15 -1.24 -21.76 -4.97
CA ILE A 15 -0.37 -20.65 -5.37
C ILE A 15 -1.22 -19.43 -5.74
N ASP A 16 -2.29 -19.62 -6.53
CA ASP A 16 -3.24 -18.56 -6.89
C ASP A 16 -3.91 -17.94 -5.65
N GLY A 17 -4.28 -18.76 -4.66
CA GLY A 17 -4.88 -18.27 -3.41
C GLY A 17 -3.92 -17.40 -2.58
N LYS A 18 -2.63 -17.72 -2.55
CA LYS A 18 -1.61 -16.92 -1.84
C LYS A 18 -1.32 -15.60 -2.52
N ILE A 19 -1.27 -15.59 -3.85
CA ILE A 19 -1.10 -14.36 -4.65
C ILE A 19 -2.29 -13.43 -4.41
N LEU A 20 -3.52 -13.96 -4.44
CA LEU A 20 -4.74 -13.18 -4.18
C LEU A 20 -4.77 -12.58 -2.77
N GLN A 21 -4.37 -13.35 -1.75
CA GLN A 21 -4.28 -12.83 -0.39
C GLN A 21 -3.24 -11.70 -0.25
N THR A 22 -2.08 -11.87 -0.89
CA THR A 22 -1.02 -10.84 -0.89
C THR A 22 -1.49 -9.57 -1.60
N PHE A 23 -2.17 -9.71 -2.74
CA PHE A 23 -2.80 -8.62 -3.45
C PHE A 23 -3.81 -7.86 -2.57
N GLN A 24 -4.76 -8.57 -1.97
CA GLN A 24 -5.79 -7.95 -1.13
C GLN A 24 -5.17 -7.19 0.06
N LYS A 25 -4.18 -7.79 0.72
CA LYS A 25 -3.46 -7.17 1.85
C LYS A 25 -2.73 -5.90 1.41
N ASN A 26 -1.98 -5.95 0.31
CA ASN A 26 -1.22 -4.79 -0.18
C ASN A 26 -2.16 -3.69 -0.66
N PHE A 27 -3.26 -4.05 -1.32
CA PHE A 27 -4.26 -3.10 -1.78
C PHE A 27 -4.90 -2.31 -0.62
N VAL A 28 -5.35 -3.01 0.43
CA VAL A 28 -5.93 -2.35 1.62
C VAL A 28 -4.89 -1.44 2.30
N GLN A 29 -3.63 -1.87 2.38
CA GLN A 29 -2.57 -1.03 2.92
C GLN A 29 -2.34 0.24 2.10
N VAL A 30 -2.30 0.14 0.77
CA VAL A 30 -2.17 1.31 -0.11
C VAL A 30 -3.34 2.26 0.08
N GLN A 31 -4.59 1.77 0.12
CA GLN A 31 -5.77 2.61 0.36
C GLN A 31 -5.67 3.37 1.67
N ASN A 32 -5.33 2.69 2.77
CA ASN A 32 -5.15 3.34 4.07
C ASN A 32 -4.09 4.45 4.04
N ILE A 33 -2.97 4.23 3.32
CA ILE A 33 -1.90 5.24 3.20
C ILE A 33 -2.38 6.44 2.37
N LEU A 34 -3.15 6.21 1.30
CA LEU A 34 -3.68 7.30 0.46
C LEU A 34 -4.75 8.12 1.21
N ASP A 35 -5.58 7.48 2.03
CA ASP A 35 -6.52 8.16 2.91
C ASP A 35 -5.79 9.04 3.94
N GLN A 36 -4.68 8.55 4.51
CA GLN A 36 -3.82 9.36 5.38
C GLN A 36 -3.21 10.55 4.63
N ASN A 37 -2.71 10.34 3.41
CA ASN A 37 -2.20 11.44 2.57
C ASN A 37 -3.26 12.50 2.31
N ARG A 38 -4.52 12.10 2.09
CA ARG A 38 -5.63 13.04 1.93
C ARG A 38 -5.80 13.93 3.17
N LEU A 39 -5.71 13.36 4.37
CA LEU A 39 -5.80 14.12 5.62
C LEU A 39 -4.60 15.06 5.80
N LEU A 40 -3.39 14.57 5.54
CA LEU A 40 -2.16 15.38 5.59
C LEU A 40 -2.22 16.57 4.63
N ILE A 41 -2.68 16.38 3.40
CA ILE A 41 -2.84 17.46 2.41
C ILE A 41 -3.85 18.50 2.91
N ASN A 42 -4.97 18.07 3.48
CA ASN A 42 -5.96 18.98 4.05
C ASN A 42 -5.37 19.83 5.18
N GLU A 43 -4.60 19.23 6.09
CA GLU A 43 -3.93 19.96 7.17
C GLU A 43 -2.86 20.92 6.64
N ILE A 44 -2.05 20.48 5.67
CA ILE A 44 -1.05 21.33 5.00
C ILE A 44 -1.71 22.57 4.39
N ASN A 45 -2.84 22.38 3.71
CA ASN A 45 -3.59 23.47 3.10
C ASN A 45 -4.17 24.42 4.14
N GLN A 46 -4.77 23.92 5.22
CA GLN A 46 -5.28 24.75 6.33
C GLN A 46 -4.16 25.58 6.99
N ASN A 47 -3.01 24.96 7.24
CA ASN A 47 -1.84 25.65 7.75
C ASN A 47 -1.37 26.76 6.80
N HIS A 48 -1.36 26.49 5.49
CA HIS A 48 -1.00 27.48 4.47
C HIS A 48 -1.98 28.66 4.40
N GLU A 49 -3.28 28.37 4.43
CA GLU A 49 -4.35 29.38 4.43
C GLU A 49 -4.33 30.25 5.68
N SER A 50 -4.02 29.67 6.85
CA SER A 50 -3.93 30.40 8.11
C SER A 50 -2.81 31.45 8.14
N LYS A 51 -1.74 31.26 7.34
CA LYS A 51 -0.53 32.09 7.28
C LYS A 51 0.18 32.30 8.64
N ILE A 52 -0.12 31.47 9.64
CA ILE A 52 0.54 31.51 10.94
C ILE A 52 1.95 30.90 10.78
N PRO A 53 3.04 31.61 11.13
CA PRO A 53 4.41 31.13 10.91
C PRO A 53 4.72 29.75 11.51
N ASP A 54 4.17 29.46 12.69
CA ASP A 54 4.37 28.17 13.37
C ASP A 54 3.70 27.02 12.60
N ASN A 55 2.51 27.26 12.04
CA ASN A 55 1.79 26.27 11.23
C ASN A 55 2.51 26.00 9.91
N LEU A 56 3.04 27.04 9.28
CA LEU A 56 3.87 26.90 8.08
C LEU A 56 5.14 26.09 8.37
N SER A 57 5.74 26.27 9.55
CA SER A 57 6.89 25.46 9.98
C SER A 57 6.50 24.00 10.19
N ARG A 58 5.29 23.73 10.71
CA ARG A 58 4.74 22.37 10.85
C ARG A 58 4.53 21.67 9.50
N ASN A 59 4.17 22.41 8.44
CA ASN A 59 4.01 21.84 7.09
C ASN A 59 5.24 21.11 6.58
N VAL A 60 6.45 21.53 6.98
CA VAL A 60 7.69 20.82 6.61
C VAL A 60 7.68 19.38 7.13
N GLY A 61 7.19 19.16 8.35
CA GLY A 61 7.03 17.82 8.93
C GLY A 61 5.96 17.00 8.21
N LEU A 62 4.78 17.60 8.00
CA LEU A 62 3.65 16.94 7.33
C LEU A 62 4.00 16.52 5.89
N ILE A 63 4.73 17.36 5.15
CA ILE A 63 5.19 17.05 3.78
C ILE A 63 6.22 15.91 3.80
N ARG A 64 7.09 15.84 4.81
CA ARG A 64 8.02 14.69 4.95
C ARG A 64 7.25 13.39 5.20
N GLU A 65 6.22 13.44 6.02
CA GLU A 65 5.35 12.28 6.27
C GLU A 65 4.63 11.84 4.99
N LEU A 66 4.03 12.78 4.26
CA LEU A 66 3.40 12.53 2.95
C LEU A 66 4.39 11.87 1.98
N ASN A 67 5.62 12.38 1.89
CA ASN A 67 6.65 11.80 1.03
C ASN A 67 7.04 10.37 1.46
N ASN A 68 7.10 10.09 2.75
CA ASN A 68 7.37 8.74 3.26
C ASN A 68 6.23 7.78 2.93
N ASN A 69 4.97 8.24 3.05
CA ASN A 69 3.80 7.48 2.64
C ASN A 69 3.85 7.11 1.16
N ILE A 70 4.22 8.05 0.28
CA ILE A 70 4.36 7.76 -1.16
C ILE A 70 5.48 6.74 -1.43
N ARG A 71 6.63 6.83 -0.75
CA ARG A 71 7.68 5.80 -0.87
C ARG A 71 7.16 4.42 -0.49
N ARG A 72 6.44 4.31 0.63
CA ARG A 72 5.85 3.05 1.08
C ARG A 72 4.81 2.49 0.09
N VAL A 73 4.03 3.35 -0.55
CA VAL A 73 3.10 2.93 -1.62
C VAL A 73 3.87 2.35 -2.80
N VAL A 74 4.97 2.98 -3.22
CA VAL A 74 5.84 2.46 -4.28
C VAL A 74 6.40 1.08 -3.91
N ASP A 75 6.91 0.92 -2.69
CA ASP A 75 7.44 -0.37 -2.20
C ASP A 75 6.36 -1.47 -2.22
N LEU A 76 5.15 -1.17 -1.72
CA LEU A 76 4.02 -2.11 -1.73
C LEU A 76 3.61 -2.53 -3.16
N TYR A 77 3.70 -1.62 -4.13
CA TYR A 77 3.45 -1.95 -5.54
C TYR A 77 4.59 -2.78 -6.16
N ALA A 78 5.85 -2.52 -5.79
CA ALA A 78 6.98 -3.31 -6.25
C ALA A 78 6.89 -4.76 -5.73
N ASP A 79 6.60 -4.93 -4.44
CA ASP A 79 6.36 -6.24 -3.82
C ASP A 79 5.21 -6.99 -4.50
N LEU A 80 4.12 -6.27 -4.80
CA LEU A 80 2.98 -6.84 -5.50
C LEU A 80 3.35 -7.29 -6.92
N SER A 81 4.04 -6.45 -7.69
CA SER A 81 4.48 -6.78 -9.04
C SER A 81 5.39 -8.01 -9.07
N SER A 82 6.28 -8.14 -8.08
CA SER A 82 7.17 -9.30 -7.96
C SER A 82 6.44 -10.60 -7.66
N SER A 83 5.23 -10.55 -7.10
CA SER A 83 4.42 -11.74 -6.77
C SER A 83 3.76 -12.39 -7.99
N PHE A 84 3.80 -11.74 -9.16
CA PHE A 84 3.24 -12.22 -10.42
C PHE A 84 4.31 -12.72 -11.42
N THR A 85 5.60 -12.69 -11.06
CA THR A 85 6.73 -13.16 -11.87
C THR A 85 7.34 -14.41 -11.25
#